data_AF-A0A8K0KRJ6-F1
#
_entry.id   AF-A0A8K0KRJ6-F1
#
_cell.length_a   1.000
_cell.length_b   1.000
_cell.length_c   1.000
_cell.angle_alpha   90.00
_cell.angle_beta   90.00
_cell.angle_gamma   90.00
#
_symmetry.space_group_name_H-M   'P 1'
#
loop_
_entity.id
_entity.type
_entity.pdbx_description
1 polymer ?
#
loop_
_entity_poly.entity_id
_entity_poly.type
_entity_poly.pdbx_seq_one_letter_code
_entity_poly.pdbx_strand_id
1 'polypeptide(L)'
;MREYGSILLDHSPNQATELLKKLCTDYRPSMKPLVDLNMLDGTLTAPEIKAANAEDFIHLFLNNSERLVQFLEHIILMCPNSSTQVYNTLVEHYLHVWSSIEKKRKEEASEEDKADMALLEGKILSEKKMWESKIMHLLRNPDAKYDKDQTLILCRVHNFKTGLMYLYEDAKLYQEIIHYYAQHGDYSSILECCCKFGNKNSELWIQALWLYARGTSIPPSFLREVLDVIAKGQLLSPLLVVDALSSGSSAAAGTTNLGDIRSFLMSVLSAEGEMTEQEKARVSKYQSETKKFREQINDIQKSTIIFQGSRCSACDNQLYLPSIHFLCQHSYHQHCFQSFSENENECPACLPGYKVILDIIESQ
;
A
#
# COMPACT_ATOMS: atom_id res chain seq x y z
N MET A 1 -43.71 12.59 -18.44
CA MET A 1 -42.68 11.56 -18.15
C MET A 1 -42.89 10.85 -16.82
N ARG A 2 -43.24 11.50 -15.69
CA ARG A 2 -43.48 10.79 -14.43
C ARG A 2 -44.71 9.85 -14.44
N GLU A 3 -45.79 10.20 -15.14
CA GLU A 3 -47.02 9.38 -15.17
C GLU A 3 -47.10 8.39 -16.34
N TYR A 4 -46.60 8.76 -17.53
CA TYR A 4 -46.68 7.95 -18.76
C TYR A 4 -45.32 7.43 -19.24
N GLY A 5 -44.27 7.57 -18.41
CA GLY A 5 -42.89 7.25 -18.79
C GLY A 5 -42.67 5.76 -19.10
N SER A 6 -43.29 4.87 -18.32
CA SER A 6 -43.23 3.41 -18.53
C SER A 6 -43.85 3.02 -19.87
N ILE A 7 -45.06 3.50 -20.15
CA ILE A 7 -45.79 3.25 -21.40
C ILE A 7 -45.00 3.77 -22.62
N LEU A 8 -44.36 4.94 -22.50
CA LEU A 8 -43.54 5.49 -23.58
C LEU A 8 -42.26 4.67 -23.82
N LEU A 9 -41.65 4.13 -22.77
CA LEU A 9 -40.48 3.27 -22.88
C LEU A 9 -40.84 1.88 -23.43
N ASP A 10 -42.02 1.37 -23.14
CA ASP A 10 -42.51 0.09 -23.65
C ASP A 10 -42.85 0.16 -25.15
N HIS A 11 -43.46 1.26 -25.61
CA HIS A 11 -43.89 1.41 -27.00
C HIS A 11 -42.89 2.12 -27.93
N SER A 12 -42.00 2.96 -27.39
CA SER A 12 -41.04 3.75 -28.18
C SER A 12 -39.75 4.04 -27.41
N PRO A 13 -38.96 3.00 -27.08
CA PRO A 13 -37.82 3.09 -26.17
C PRO A 13 -36.75 4.09 -26.63
N ASN A 14 -36.47 4.16 -27.93
CA ASN A 14 -35.43 5.04 -28.48
C ASN A 14 -35.80 6.53 -28.32
N GLN A 15 -37.03 6.89 -28.72
CA GLN A 15 -37.49 8.27 -28.67
C GLN A 15 -37.70 8.73 -27.21
N ALA A 16 -38.19 7.83 -26.36
CA ALA A 16 -38.35 8.09 -24.93
C ALA A 16 -36.99 8.31 -24.23
N THR A 17 -35.97 7.50 -24.55
CA THR A 17 -34.63 7.63 -23.98
C THR A 17 -33.97 8.95 -24.41
N GLU A 18 -34.07 9.32 -25.68
CA GLU A 18 -33.54 10.61 -26.18
C GLU A 18 -34.26 11.82 -25.57
N LEU A 19 -35.56 11.71 -25.33
CA LEU A 19 -36.32 12.74 -24.61
C LEU A 19 -35.84 12.87 -23.16
N LEU A 20 -35.62 11.76 -22.45
CA LEU A 20 -35.11 11.75 -21.08
C LEU A 20 -33.70 12.35 -20.99
N LYS A 21 -32.81 12.02 -21.93
CA LYS A 21 -31.48 12.63 -22.03
C LYS A 21 -31.58 14.16 -22.10
N LYS A 22 -32.40 14.69 -23.02
CA LYS A 22 -32.61 16.14 -23.15
C LYS A 22 -33.25 16.77 -21.92
N LEU A 23 -34.17 16.07 -21.25
CA LEU A 23 -34.83 16.55 -20.03
C LEU A 23 -33.86 16.71 -18.84
N CYS A 24 -32.85 15.86 -18.77
CA CYS A 24 -31.90 15.84 -17.65
C CYS A 24 -30.61 16.64 -17.93
N THR A 25 -30.41 17.17 -19.14
CA THR A 25 -29.21 17.94 -19.51
C THR A 25 -29.56 19.37 -19.93
N ASP A 26 -30.09 19.56 -21.14
CA ASP A 26 -30.26 20.87 -21.78
C ASP A 26 -31.73 21.20 -22.08
N TYR A 27 -32.64 20.90 -21.15
CA TYR A 27 -34.04 21.21 -21.35
C TYR A 27 -34.30 22.72 -21.31
N ARG A 28 -34.77 23.24 -22.45
CA ARG A 28 -35.27 24.62 -22.57
C ARG A 28 -36.78 24.58 -22.78
N PRO A 29 -37.58 24.99 -21.79
CA PRO A 29 -39.03 25.08 -21.99
C PRO A 29 -39.32 26.11 -23.08
N SER A 30 -39.95 25.67 -24.18
CA SER A 30 -40.27 26.49 -25.36
C SER A 30 -41.34 27.57 -25.12
N MET A 31 -41.74 27.80 -23.86
CA MET A 31 -42.87 28.66 -23.48
C MET A 31 -42.46 29.67 -22.40
N LYS A 32 -41.39 30.43 -22.65
CA LYS A 32 -41.27 31.76 -22.02
C LYS A 32 -41.79 32.80 -23.02
N PRO A 33 -42.72 33.70 -22.63
CA PRO A 33 -43.14 34.79 -23.49
C PRO A 33 -41.92 35.65 -23.88
N LEU A 34 -41.92 36.22 -25.09
CA LEU A 34 -40.82 37.02 -25.68
C LEU A 34 -40.43 38.27 -24.85
N VAL A 35 -41.13 38.58 -23.76
CA VAL A 35 -40.88 39.73 -22.90
C VAL A 35 -41.00 39.29 -21.44
N ASP A 36 -39.86 39.11 -20.78
CA ASP A 36 -39.79 39.04 -19.32
C ASP A 36 -39.76 40.48 -18.79
N LEU A 37 -40.53 40.78 -17.72
CA LEU A 37 -40.55 42.11 -17.05
C LEU A 37 -39.15 42.57 -16.57
N ASN A 38 -38.18 41.65 -16.53
CA ASN A 38 -36.78 41.89 -16.18
C ASN A 38 -35.94 42.50 -17.33
N MET A 39 -36.49 42.68 -18.54
CA MET A 39 -35.80 43.34 -19.66
C MET A 39 -35.64 44.87 -19.47
N LEU A 40 -36.22 45.47 -18.42
CA LEU A 40 -36.05 46.89 -18.11
C LEU A 40 -34.71 47.23 -17.41
N ASP A 41 -34.00 46.25 -16.83
CA ASP A 41 -32.86 46.49 -15.94
C ASP A 41 -31.48 46.10 -16.51
N GLY A 42 -31.40 45.79 -17.81
CA GLY A 42 -30.12 45.59 -18.51
C GLY A 42 -29.31 44.35 -18.08
N THR A 43 -29.79 43.53 -17.14
CA THR A 43 -29.16 42.26 -16.77
C THR A 43 -29.65 41.13 -17.70
N LEU A 44 -28.80 40.74 -18.66
CA LEU A 44 -28.97 39.50 -19.42
C LEU A 44 -28.77 38.30 -18.48
N THR A 45 -29.82 37.86 -17.79
CA THR A 45 -29.78 36.57 -17.07
C THR A 45 -29.79 35.45 -18.11
N ALA A 46 -28.72 34.65 -18.16
CA ALA A 46 -28.66 33.45 -18.97
C ALA A 46 -29.89 32.56 -18.70
N PRO A 47 -30.47 31.90 -19.73
CA PRO A 47 -31.68 31.11 -19.55
C PRO A 47 -31.45 30.01 -18.50
N GLU A 48 -32.22 30.05 -17.41
CA GLU A 48 -32.21 29.01 -16.36
C GLU A 48 -32.47 27.63 -16.99
N ILE A 49 -31.44 26.79 -17.03
CA ILE A 49 -31.56 25.40 -17.43
C ILE A 49 -32.28 24.67 -16.29
N LYS A 50 -33.55 24.29 -16.50
CA LYS A 50 -34.31 23.44 -15.57
C LYS A 50 -34.07 21.98 -15.93
N ALA A 51 -32.89 21.46 -15.57
CA ALA A 51 -32.59 20.04 -15.70
C ALA A 51 -33.37 19.24 -14.63
N ALA A 52 -34.06 18.19 -15.05
CA ALA A 52 -34.70 17.26 -14.11
C ALA A 52 -33.65 16.31 -13.50
N ASN A 53 -33.88 15.82 -12.28
CA ASN A 53 -32.98 14.86 -11.65
C ASN A 53 -33.10 13.50 -12.37
N ALA A 54 -31.95 12.97 -12.82
CA ALA A 54 -31.86 11.68 -13.47
C ALA A 54 -32.39 10.52 -12.62
N GLU A 55 -32.25 10.60 -11.30
CA GLU A 55 -32.69 9.56 -10.34
C GLU A 55 -34.19 9.27 -10.44
N ASP A 56 -34.99 10.31 -10.69
CA ASP A 56 -36.45 10.22 -10.80
C ASP A 56 -36.88 9.31 -11.95
N PHE A 57 -36.00 9.00 -12.90
CA PHE A 57 -36.33 8.27 -14.11
C PHE A 57 -35.69 6.89 -14.18
N ILE A 58 -34.78 6.53 -13.25
CA ILE A 58 -34.10 5.23 -13.23
C ILE A 58 -35.10 4.06 -13.20
N HIS A 59 -36.13 4.18 -12.35
CA HIS A 59 -37.17 3.16 -12.19
C HIS A 59 -38.02 2.92 -13.46
N LEU A 60 -37.97 3.82 -14.44
CA LEU A 60 -38.73 3.67 -15.68
C LEU A 60 -38.11 2.64 -16.63
N PHE A 61 -36.84 2.29 -16.44
CA PHE A 61 -36.10 1.39 -17.34
C PHE A 61 -36.02 -0.06 -16.86
N LEU A 62 -36.88 -0.49 -15.93
CA LEU A 62 -36.85 -1.84 -15.33
C LEU A 62 -36.80 -2.99 -16.35
N ASN A 63 -37.38 -2.79 -17.54
CA ASN A 63 -37.43 -3.80 -18.61
C ASN A 63 -36.39 -3.59 -19.73
N ASN A 64 -35.57 -2.54 -19.68
CA ASN A 64 -34.68 -2.11 -20.78
C ASN A 64 -33.29 -1.69 -20.27
N SER A 65 -32.49 -2.67 -19.83
CA SER A 65 -31.15 -2.45 -19.23
C SER A 65 -30.17 -1.74 -20.17
N GLU A 66 -30.17 -2.07 -21.47
CA GLU A 66 -29.31 -1.42 -22.47
C GLU A 66 -29.59 0.09 -22.62
N ARG A 67 -30.87 0.47 -22.51
CA ARG A 67 -31.29 1.87 -22.64
C ARG A 67 -31.01 2.66 -21.37
N LEU A 68 -31.14 2.01 -20.20
CA LEU A 68 -30.70 2.59 -18.94
C LEU A 68 -29.21 2.93 -18.96
N VAL A 69 -28.37 2.00 -19.45
CA VAL A 69 -26.92 2.24 -19.61
C VAL A 69 -26.67 3.45 -20.51
N GLN A 70 -27.30 3.53 -21.69
CA GLN A 70 -27.13 4.67 -22.61
C GLN A 70 -27.58 6.01 -22.01
N PHE A 71 -28.63 5.99 -21.19
CA PHE A 71 -29.13 7.16 -20.47
C PHE A 71 -28.13 7.62 -19.40
N LEU A 72 -27.68 6.70 -18.54
CA LEU A 72 -26.75 6.99 -17.46
C LEU A 72 -25.36 7.40 -17.97
N GLU A 73 -24.83 6.74 -19.03
CA GLU A 73 -23.59 7.15 -19.70
C GLU A 73 -23.68 8.59 -20.20
N HIS A 74 -24.80 8.96 -20.82
CA HIS A 74 -25.01 10.33 -21.31
C HIS A 74 -25.08 11.36 -20.17
N ILE A 75 -25.74 11.01 -19.07
CA ILE A 75 -25.84 11.88 -17.89
C ILE A 75 -24.47 12.12 -17.27
N ILE A 76 -23.65 11.08 -17.11
CA ILE A 76 -22.31 11.21 -16.53
C ILE A 76 -21.40 12.06 -17.44
N LEU A 77 -21.53 11.91 -18.77
CA LEU A 77 -20.77 12.70 -19.73
C LEU A 77 -21.13 14.20 -19.69
N MET A 78 -22.42 14.52 -19.56
CA MET A 78 -22.90 15.91 -19.57
C MET A 78 -22.89 16.56 -18.19
N CYS A 79 -22.98 15.76 -17.13
CA CYS A 79 -23.04 16.19 -15.74
C CYS A 79 -22.11 15.33 -14.88
N PRO A 80 -20.79 15.60 -14.85
CA PRO A 80 -19.82 14.84 -14.04
C PRO A 80 -20.08 14.94 -12.52
N ASN A 81 -20.80 15.98 -12.08
CA ASN A 81 -21.21 16.16 -10.68
C ASN A 81 -22.50 15.41 -10.31
N SER A 82 -22.92 14.44 -11.12
CA SER A 82 -24.08 13.59 -10.85
C SER A 82 -23.98 12.91 -9.48
N SER A 83 -25.14 12.52 -8.95
CA SER A 83 -25.25 11.91 -7.63
C SER A 83 -24.65 10.51 -7.57
N THR A 84 -24.34 10.06 -6.36
CA THR A 84 -23.81 8.72 -6.09
C THR A 84 -24.75 7.61 -6.56
N GLN A 85 -26.06 7.82 -6.50
CA GLN A 85 -27.03 6.84 -6.99
C GLN A 85 -26.89 6.56 -8.49
N VAL A 86 -26.67 7.60 -9.31
CA VAL A 86 -26.47 7.45 -10.77
C VAL A 86 -25.23 6.60 -11.05
N TYR A 87 -24.12 6.86 -10.34
CA TYR A 87 -22.89 6.07 -10.49
C TYR A 87 -23.06 4.63 -9.98
N ASN A 88 -23.67 4.43 -8.82
CA ASN A 88 -23.89 3.10 -8.25
C ASN A 88 -24.80 2.25 -9.13
N THR A 89 -25.90 2.82 -9.62
CA THR A 89 -26.81 2.14 -10.55
C THR A 89 -26.11 1.78 -11.86
N LEU A 90 -25.22 2.66 -12.37
CA LEU A 90 -24.47 2.35 -13.58
C LEU A 90 -23.49 1.17 -13.36
N VAL A 91 -22.74 1.19 -12.26
CA VAL A 91 -21.83 0.09 -11.88
C VAL A 91 -22.59 -1.22 -11.74
N GLU A 92 -23.71 -1.20 -11.02
CA GLU A 92 -24.59 -2.36 -10.82
C GLU A 92 -25.06 -2.93 -12.16
N HIS A 93 -25.54 -2.07 -13.07
CA HIS A 93 -26.01 -2.50 -14.38
C HIS A 93 -24.86 -3.03 -15.26
N TYR A 94 -23.68 -2.42 -15.23
CA TYR A 94 -22.52 -2.96 -15.96
C TYR A 94 -22.15 -4.35 -15.48
N LEU A 95 -22.09 -4.57 -14.16
CA LEU A 95 -21.77 -5.87 -13.58
C LEU A 95 -22.85 -6.92 -13.87
N HIS A 96 -24.13 -6.51 -13.82
CA HIS A 96 -25.24 -7.37 -14.20
C HIS A 96 -25.16 -7.80 -15.67
N VAL A 97 -24.94 -6.86 -16.60
CA VAL A 97 -24.78 -7.17 -18.03
C VAL A 97 -23.58 -8.09 -18.24
N TRP A 98 -22.42 -7.76 -17.65
CA TRP A 98 -21.22 -8.58 -17.73
C TRP A 98 -21.43 -10.02 -17.24
N SER A 99 -22.14 -10.20 -16.13
CA SER A 99 -22.45 -11.52 -15.57
C SER A 99 -23.50 -12.28 -16.40
N SER A 100 -24.46 -11.58 -17.00
CA SER A 100 -25.51 -12.19 -17.84
C SER A 100 -24.95 -12.80 -19.12
N ILE A 101 -23.86 -12.24 -19.67
CA ILE A 101 -23.16 -12.78 -20.85
C ILE A 101 -22.70 -14.23 -20.59
N GLU A 102 -22.25 -14.52 -19.37
CA GLU A 102 -21.79 -15.86 -19.00
C GLU A 102 -22.94 -16.86 -18.82
N LYS A 103 -24.15 -16.38 -18.53
CA LYS A 103 -25.37 -17.20 -18.52
C LYS A 103 -25.81 -17.51 -19.95
N LYS A 104 -25.88 -16.50 -20.82
CA LYS A 104 -26.18 -16.67 -22.25
C LYS A 104 -25.24 -17.66 -22.92
N ARG A 105 -23.93 -17.56 -22.61
CA ARG A 105 -22.91 -18.52 -23.09
C ARG A 105 -23.28 -19.97 -22.75
N LYS A 106 -23.79 -20.26 -21.56
CA LYS A 106 -24.12 -21.62 -21.12
C LYS A 106 -25.40 -22.14 -21.76
N GLU A 107 -26.34 -21.26 -22.08
CA GLU A 107 -27.61 -21.59 -22.74
C GLU A 107 -27.37 -21.87 -24.24
N GLU A 108 -26.69 -20.96 -24.95
CA GLU A 108 -26.41 -21.06 -26.39
C GLU A 108 -25.42 -22.21 -26.72
N ALA A 109 -24.50 -22.55 -25.80
CA ALA A 109 -23.58 -23.67 -25.98
C ALA A 109 -24.26 -25.06 -26.00
N SER A 110 -25.53 -25.16 -25.65
CA SER A 110 -26.28 -26.42 -25.65
C SER A 110 -26.97 -26.75 -26.98
N GLU A 111 -27.06 -25.79 -27.90
CA GLU A 111 -27.86 -25.90 -29.12
C GLU A 111 -27.05 -25.90 -30.43
N GLU A 112 -25.80 -25.45 -30.45
CA GLU A 112 -25.03 -25.17 -31.69
C GLU A 112 -23.94 -26.20 -32.06
N ASP A 113 -23.65 -26.30 -33.37
CA ASP A 113 -22.59 -27.14 -33.96
C ASP A 113 -21.17 -26.65 -33.61
N LYS A 114 -20.21 -27.59 -33.49
CA LYS A 114 -18.83 -27.33 -33.02
C LYS A 114 -18.05 -26.25 -33.79
N ALA A 115 -18.38 -25.99 -35.06
CA ALA A 115 -17.67 -25.00 -35.88
C ALA A 115 -18.17 -23.57 -35.62
N ASP A 116 -19.47 -23.39 -35.42
CA ASP A 116 -20.10 -22.10 -35.11
C ASP A 116 -19.81 -21.67 -33.66
N MET A 117 -19.62 -22.65 -32.76
CA MET A 117 -19.22 -22.43 -31.37
C MET A 117 -17.92 -21.64 -31.22
N ALA A 118 -16.91 -21.85 -32.07
CA ALA A 118 -15.64 -21.11 -31.98
C ALA A 118 -15.81 -19.62 -32.34
N LEU A 119 -16.68 -19.31 -33.31
CA LEU A 119 -17.02 -17.95 -33.71
C LEU A 119 -17.85 -17.26 -32.61
N LEU A 120 -18.81 -17.98 -32.04
CA LEU A 120 -19.64 -17.50 -30.92
C LEU A 120 -18.80 -17.23 -29.67
N GLU A 121 -17.88 -18.14 -29.29
CA GLU A 121 -16.97 -17.95 -28.16
C GLU A 121 -16.07 -16.73 -28.34
N GLY A 122 -15.57 -16.49 -29.56
CA GLY A 122 -14.81 -15.30 -29.89
C GLY A 122 -15.61 -14.01 -29.69
N LYS A 123 -16.87 -13.99 -30.15
CA LYS A 123 -17.79 -12.86 -29.97
C LYS A 123 -18.10 -12.60 -28.50
N ILE A 124 -18.51 -13.62 -27.75
CA ILE A 124 -18.81 -13.56 -26.32
C ILE A 124 -17.60 -13.06 -25.52
N LEU A 125 -16.40 -13.56 -25.81
CA LEU A 125 -15.18 -13.13 -25.14
C LEU A 125 -14.87 -11.65 -25.43
N SER A 126 -15.04 -11.20 -26.68
CA SER A 126 -14.83 -9.80 -27.04
C SER A 126 -15.82 -8.86 -26.35
N GLU A 127 -17.09 -9.25 -26.28
CA GLU A 127 -18.14 -8.48 -25.62
C GLU A 127 -17.88 -8.41 -24.11
N LYS A 128 -17.51 -9.53 -23.49
CA LYS A 128 -17.13 -9.58 -22.07
C LYS A 128 -15.97 -8.62 -21.79
N LYS A 129 -14.88 -8.69 -22.56
CA LYS A 129 -13.72 -7.78 -22.42
C LYS A 129 -14.08 -6.30 -22.62
N MET A 130 -15.02 -6.00 -23.51
CA MET A 130 -15.51 -4.63 -23.72
C MET A 130 -16.20 -4.11 -22.45
N TRP A 131 -17.08 -4.90 -21.84
CA TRP A 131 -17.73 -4.54 -20.59
C TRP A 131 -16.76 -4.44 -19.41
N GLU A 132 -15.78 -5.35 -19.31
CA GLU A 132 -14.70 -5.24 -18.31
C GLU A 132 -13.96 -3.91 -18.43
N SER A 133 -13.64 -3.51 -19.66
CA SER A 133 -12.95 -2.24 -19.92
C SER A 133 -13.80 -1.04 -19.50
N LYS A 134 -15.12 -1.07 -19.76
CA LYS A 134 -16.06 -0.04 -19.32
C LYS A 134 -16.15 0.06 -17.80
N ILE A 135 -16.29 -1.08 -17.11
CA ILE A 135 -16.32 -1.14 -15.65
C ILE A 135 -15.01 -0.57 -15.08
N MET A 136 -13.87 -1.04 -15.56
CA MET A 136 -12.57 -0.59 -15.08
C MET A 136 -12.31 0.88 -15.36
N HIS A 137 -12.77 1.42 -16.50
CA HIS A 137 -12.68 2.84 -16.80
C HIS A 137 -13.49 3.67 -15.79
N LEU A 138 -14.69 3.22 -15.42
CA LEU A 138 -15.53 3.89 -14.43
C LEU A 138 -14.90 3.81 -13.02
N LEU A 139 -14.39 2.64 -12.62
CA LEU A 139 -13.75 2.45 -11.31
C LEU A 139 -12.48 3.28 -11.15
N ARG A 140 -11.69 3.44 -12.22
CA ARG A 140 -10.44 4.22 -12.22
C ARG A 140 -10.65 5.72 -12.33
N ASN A 141 -11.87 6.18 -12.61
CA ASN A 141 -12.15 7.59 -12.74
C ASN A 141 -12.19 8.26 -11.35
N PRO A 142 -11.26 9.19 -11.04
CA PRO A 142 -11.22 9.84 -9.73
C PRO A 142 -12.43 10.75 -9.46
N ASP A 143 -13.11 11.23 -10.52
CA ASP A 143 -14.28 12.10 -10.40
C ASP A 143 -15.59 11.32 -10.18
N ALA A 144 -15.54 9.98 -10.28
CA ALA A 144 -16.71 9.14 -10.13
C ALA A 144 -17.11 9.00 -8.66
N LYS A 145 -18.30 9.52 -8.30
CA LYS A 145 -18.81 9.53 -6.93
C LYS A 145 -19.56 8.25 -6.56
N TYR A 146 -19.00 7.08 -6.84
CA TYR A 146 -19.62 5.81 -6.45
C TYR A 146 -19.31 5.45 -4.99
N ASP A 147 -20.19 4.67 -4.38
CA ASP A 147 -19.97 4.05 -3.07
C ASP A 147 -19.03 2.83 -3.22
N LYS A 148 -17.86 2.91 -2.58
CA LYS A 148 -16.83 1.86 -2.67
C LYS A 148 -17.27 0.55 -2.02
N ASP A 149 -18.01 0.60 -0.91
CA ASP A 149 -18.45 -0.59 -0.17
C ASP A 149 -19.55 -1.32 -0.95
N GLN A 150 -20.53 -0.57 -1.48
CA GLN A 150 -21.54 -1.14 -2.37
C GLN A 150 -20.90 -1.78 -3.60
N THR A 151 -19.94 -1.08 -4.22
CA THR A 151 -19.22 -1.58 -5.41
C THR A 151 -18.44 -2.86 -5.11
N LEU A 152 -17.76 -2.93 -3.96
CA LEU A 152 -17.07 -4.13 -3.48
C LEU A 152 -18.02 -5.32 -3.35
N ILE A 153 -19.19 -5.11 -2.73
CA ILE A 153 -20.22 -6.14 -2.59
C ILE A 153 -20.71 -6.60 -3.96
N LEU A 154 -21.00 -5.67 -4.87
CA LEU A 154 -21.44 -5.99 -6.24
C LEU A 154 -20.38 -6.81 -7.00
N CYS A 155 -19.11 -6.41 -6.93
CA CYS A 155 -18.00 -7.15 -7.55
C CYS A 155 -17.88 -8.57 -6.97
N ARG A 156 -18.09 -8.74 -5.66
CA ARG A 156 -18.07 -10.05 -5.00
C ARG A 156 -19.26 -10.92 -5.43
N VAL A 157 -20.47 -10.36 -5.46
CA VAL A 157 -21.69 -11.08 -5.88
C VAL A 157 -21.59 -11.56 -7.32
N HIS A 158 -21.01 -10.75 -8.21
CA HIS A 158 -20.83 -11.11 -9.62
C HIS A 158 -19.53 -11.90 -9.91
N ASN A 159 -18.68 -12.19 -8.91
CA ASN A 159 -17.35 -12.80 -9.10
C ASN A 159 -16.44 -12.03 -10.08
N PHE A 160 -16.53 -10.70 -10.10
CA PHE A 160 -15.68 -9.86 -10.95
C PHE A 160 -14.30 -9.64 -10.33
N LYS A 161 -13.36 -10.58 -10.59
CA LYS A 161 -12.01 -10.58 -10.02
C LYS A 161 -11.24 -9.27 -10.28
N THR A 162 -11.24 -8.77 -11.51
CA THR A 162 -10.42 -7.60 -11.90
C THR A 162 -10.79 -6.34 -11.12
N GLY A 163 -12.09 -6.08 -10.95
CA GLY A 163 -12.57 -4.95 -10.16
C GLY A 163 -12.33 -5.15 -8.67
N LEU A 164 -12.52 -6.37 -8.16
CA LEU A 164 -12.28 -6.69 -6.76
C LEU A 164 -10.82 -6.44 -6.36
N MET A 165 -9.85 -6.88 -7.17
CA MET A 165 -8.43 -6.64 -6.93
C MET A 165 -8.11 -5.15 -6.91
N TYR A 166 -8.64 -4.40 -7.88
CA TYR A 166 -8.45 -2.96 -7.94
C TYR A 166 -9.00 -2.22 -6.71
N LEU A 167 -10.22 -2.57 -6.29
CA LEU A 167 -10.84 -1.95 -5.12
C LEU A 167 -10.12 -2.30 -3.82
N TYR A 168 -9.64 -3.54 -3.67
CA TYR A 168 -8.82 -3.92 -2.51
C TYR A 168 -7.47 -3.20 -2.50
N GLU A 169 -6.83 -3.01 -3.66
CA GLU A 169 -5.59 -2.25 -3.77
C GLU A 169 -5.79 -0.76 -3.40
N ASP A 170 -6.86 -0.14 -3.89
CA ASP A 170 -7.20 1.26 -3.60
C ASP A 170 -7.57 1.46 -2.12
N ALA A 171 -8.34 0.53 -1.54
CA ALA A 171 -8.69 0.53 -0.12
C ALA A 171 -7.54 0.06 0.80
N LYS A 172 -6.39 -0.35 0.24
CA LYS A 172 -5.24 -0.94 0.96
C LYS A 172 -5.59 -2.19 1.78
N LEU A 173 -6.63 -2.92 1.39
CA LEU A 173 -7.10 -4.15 2.02
C LEU A 173 -6.34 -5.37 1.46
N TYR A 174 -5.00 -5.36 1.56
CA TYR A 174 -4.15 -6.41 1.01
C TYR A 174 -4.39 -7.78 1.65
N GLN A 175 -4.84 -7.80 2.91
CA GLN A 175 -5.17 -9.04 3.62
C GLN A 175 -6.33 -9.79 2.95
N GLU A 176 -7.34 -9.05 2.46
CA GLU A 176 -8.49 -9.62 1.75
C GLU A 176 -8.11 -10.19 0.38
N ILE A 177 -7.11 -9.58 -0.29
CA ILE A 177 -6.55 -10.10 -1.55
C ILE A 177 -5.95 -11.50 -1.31
N ILE A 178 -5.16 -11.65 -0.24
CA ILE A 178 -4.56 -12.94 0.10
C ILE A 178 -5.63 -13.97 0.44
N HIS A 179 -6.64 -13.61 1.25
CA HIS A 179 -7.74 -14.52 1.58
C HIS A 179 -8.52 -14.95 0.33
N TYR A 180 -8.77 -14.03 -0.61
CA TYR A 180 -9.42 -14.34 -1.87
C TYR A 180 -8.62 -15.38 -2.67
N TYR A 181 -7.32 -15.15 -2.86
CA TYR A 181 -6.48 -16.10 -3.58
C TYR A 181 -6.34 -17.44 -2.86
N ALA A 182 -6.30 -17.43 -1.52
CA ALA A 182 -6.25 -18.64 -0.72
C ALA A 182 -7.51 -19.50 -0.87
N GLN A 183 -8.70 -18.88 -0.94
CA GLN A 183 -9.95 -19.59 -1.22
C GLN A 183 -9.95 -20.25 -2.60
N HIS A 184 -9.27 -19.67 -3.57
CA HIS A 184 -9.17 -20.19 -4.94
C HIS A 184 -7.96 -21.11 -5.15
N GLY A 185 -7.13 -21.34 -4.13
CA GLY A 185 -5.93 -22.18 -4.21
C GLY A 185 -4.80 -21.62 -5.08
N ASP A 186 -4.80 -20.31 -5.38
CA ASP A 186 -3.78 -19.68 -6.22
C ASP A 186 -2.64 -19.11 -5.36
N TYR A 187 -1.73 -19.99 -4.95
CA TYR A 187 -0.58 -19.62 -4.12
C TYR A 187 0.47 -18.78 -4.87
N SER A 188 0.50 -18.85 -6.20
CA SER A 188 1.43 -18.07 -7.02
C SER A 188 1.11 -16.57 -6.95
N SER A 189 -0.17 -16.23 -7.07
CA SER A 189 -0.66 -14.85 -6.91
C SER A 189 -0.49 -14.32 -5.48
N ILE A 190 -0.54 -15.19 -4.46
CA ILE A 190 -0.26 -14.80 -3.07
C ILE A 190 1.21 -14.37 -2.91
N LEU A 191 2.16 -15.14 -3.46
CA LEU A 191 3.58 -14.77 -3.42
C LEU A 191 3.82 -13.45 -4.15
N GLU A 192 3.21 -13.26 -5.32
CA GLU A 192 3.34 -12.02 -6.06
C GLU A 192 2.77 -10.82 -5.26
N CYS A 193 1.63 -11.00 -4.59
CA CYS A 193 1.04 -10.00 -3.71
C CYS A 193 1.95 -9.67 -2.51
N CYS A 194 2.47 -10.69 -1.83
CA CYS A 194 3.41 -10.53 -0.72
C CYS A 194 4.73 -9.86 -1.17
N CYS A 195 5.25 -10.17 -2.35
CA CYS A 195 6.43 -9.51 -2.92
C CYS A 195 6.16 -8.03 -3.25
N LYS A 196 4.99 -7.71 -3.80
CA LYS A 196 4.62 -6.32 -4.16
C LYS A 196 4.30 -5.45 -2.95
N PHE A 197 3.58 -5.99 -1.96
CA PHE A 197 3.02 -5.22 -0.86
C PHE A 197 3.66 -5.53 0.50
N GLY A 198 4.49 -6.57 0.61
CA GLY A 198 5.11 -7.00 1.87
C GLY A 198 6.09 -5.99 2.47
N ASN A 199 6.69 -5.11 1.66
CA ASN A 199 7.50 -3.99 2.17
C ASN A 199 6.64 -2.91 2.85
N LYS A 200 5.36 -2.79 2.45
CA LYS A 200 4.42 -1.81 3.03
C LYS A 200 3.68 -2.39 4.22
N ASN A 201 3.34 -3.67 4.18
CA ASN A 201 2.71 -4.37 5.27
C ASN A 201 3.36 -5.75 5.47
N SER A 202 4.27 -5.82 6.43
CA SER A 202 5.02 -7.04 6.74
C SER A 202 4.14 -8.15 7.34
N GLU A 203 2.94 -7.82 7.82
CA GLU A 203 1.97 -8.81 8.32
C GLU A 203 1.46 -9.74 7.22
N LEU A 204 1.56 -9.34 5.95
CA LEU A 204 1.13 -10.18 4.81
C LEU A 204 1.92 -11.50 4.74
N TRP A 205 3.20 -11.47 5.06
CA TRP A 205 4.04 -12.67 5.14
C TRP A 205 3.63 -13.57 6.30
N ILE A 206 3.21 -12.99 7.42
CA ILE A 206 2.69 -13.71 8.57
C ILE A 206 1.39 -14.43 8.19
N GLN A 207 0.47 -13.73 7.52
CA GLN A 207 -0.78 -14.32 7.03
C GLN A 207 -0.53 -15.42 6.00
N ALA A 208 0.41 -15.23 5.08
CA ALA A 208 0.81 -16.27 4.13
C ALA A 208 1.33 -17.52 4.85
N LEU A 209 2.10 -17.37 5.93
CA LEU A 209 2.55 -18.47 6.77
C LEU A 209 1.37 -19.16 7.49
N TRP A 210 0.42 -18.42 8.04
CA TRP A 210 -0.76 -19.01 8.70
C TRP A 210 -1.67 -19.74 7.74
N LEU A 211 -1.84 -19.21 6.52
CA LEU A 211 -2.56 -19.89 5.44
C LEU A 211 -1.83 -21.16 5.03
N TYR A 212 -0.50 -21.10 4.98
CA TYR A 212 0.31 -22.28 4.76
C TYR A 212 0.07 -23.35 5.83
N ALA A 213 0.14 -22.94 7.10
CA ALA A 213 -0.04 -23.84 8.23
C ALA A 213 -1.41 -24.53 8.25
N ARG A 214 -2.46 -23.86 7.77
CA ARG A 214 -3.85 -24.38 7.77
C ARG A 214 -4.23 -25.14 6.51
N GLY A 215 -3.48 -24.99 5.41
CA GLY A 215 -3.85 -25.55 4.11
C GLY A 215 -3.30 -26.97 3.88
N THR A 216 -4.06 -27.77 3.13
CA THR A 216 -3.78 -29.21 2.95
C THR A 216 -3.02 -29.55 1.66
N SER A 217 -2.86 -28.59 0.73
CA SER A 217 -2.28 -28.83 -0.60
C SER A 217 -1.46 -27.62 -1.08
N ILE A 218 -0.40 -27.28 -0.34
CA ILE A 218 0.43 -26.11 -0.64
C ILE A 218 1.84 -26.56 -1.06
N PRO A 219 2.38 -26.05 -2.19
CA PRO A 219 3.72 -26.41 -2.63
C PRO A 219 4.79 -26.09 -1.57
N PRO A 220 5.76 -26.98 -1.33
CA PRO A 220 6.84 -26.73 -0.36
C PRO A 220 7.77 -25.59 -0.78
N SER A 221 7.80 -25.22 -2.08
CA SER A 221 8.51 -24.04 -2.57
C SER A 221 7.96 -22.73 -2.00
N PHE A 222 6.62 -22.65 -1.83
CA PHE A 222 5.95 -21.49 -1.23
C PHE A 222 6.43 -21.25 0.20
N LEU A 223 6.54 -22.32 1.01
CA LEU A 223 7.01 -22.23 2.39
C LEU A 223 8.44 -21.69 2.45
N ARG A 224 9.34 -22.19 1.58
CA ARG A 224 10.74 -21.76 1.57
C ARG A 224 10.87 -20.27 1.28
N GLU A 225 10.17 -19.77 0.27
CA GLU A 225 10.22 -18.34 -0.08
C GLU A 225 9.66 -17.45 1.05
N VAL A 226 8.54 -17.86 1.66
CA VAL A 226 7.95 -17.15 2.80
C VAL A 226 8.91 -17.14 3.99
N LEU A 227 9.52 -18.28 4.33
CA LEU A 227 10.48 -18.39 5.44
C LEU A 227 11.75 -17.59 5.18
N ASP A 228 12.26 -17.55 3.95
CA ASP A 228 13.44 -16.77 3.59
C ASP A 228 13.20 -15.26 3.77
N VAL A 229 12.01 -14.77 3.40
CA VAL A 229 11.65 -13.36 3.58
C VAL A 229 11.41 -13.04 5.07
N ILE A 230 10.75 -13.94 5.81
CA ILE A 230 10.56 -13.78 7.26
C ILE A 230 11.92 -13.75 7.99
N ALA A 231 12.87 -14.61 7.60
CA ALA A 231 14.21 -14.64 8.17
C ALA A 231 14.97 -13.33 7.91
N LYS A 232 14.96 -12.84 6.66
CA LYS A 232 15.63 -11.59 6.28
C LYS A 232 15.00 -10.36 6.94
N GLY A 233 13.67 -10.35 7.05
CA GLY A 233 12.94 -9.23 7.65
C GLY A 233 12.83 -9.29 9.17
N GLN A 234 13.31 -10.37 9.82
CA GLN A 234 13.11 -10.65 11.25
C GLN A 234 11.65 -10.44 11.71
N LEU A 235 10.69 -10.85 10.87
CA LEU A 235 9.27 -10.53 11.05
C LEU A 235 8.61 -11.34 12.17
N LEU A 236 9.16 -12.53 12.47
CA LEU A 236 8.65 -13.44 13.49
C LEU A 236 9.81 -14.10 14.24
N SER A 237 9.60 -14.34 15.54
CA SER A 237 10.48 -15.22 16.30
C SER A 237 10.45 -16.65 15.73
N PRO A 238 11.59 -17.36 15.70
CA PRO A 238 11.63 -18.77 15.31
C PRO A 238 10.63 -19.64 16.10
N LEU A 239 10.38 -19.31 17.37
CA LEU A 239 9.41 -20.02 18.20
C LEU A 239 7.98 -19.87 17.70
N LEU A 240 7.61 -18.66 17.26
CA LEU A 240 6.27 -18.39 16.71
C LEU A 240 6.07 -19.06 15.36
N VAL A 241 7.13 -19.16 14.54
CA VAL A 241 7.08 -19.89 13.26
C VAL A 241 6.85 -21.38 13.50
N VAL A 242 7.56 -21.97 14.46
CA VAL A 242 7.39 -23.38 14.84
C VAL A 242 6.01 -23.60 15.45
N ASP A 243 5.55 -22.71 16.34
CA ASP A 243 4.22 -22.79 16.94
C ASP A 243 3.12 -22.72 15.87
N ALA A 244 3.21 -21.76 14.94
CA ALA A 244 2.25 -21.60 13.85
C ALA A 244 2.14 -22.85 12.98
N LEU A 245 3.29 -23.42 12.58
CA LEU A 245 3.34 -24.63 11.75
C LEU A 245 2.90 -25.88 12.52
N SER A 246 3.15 -25.94 13.83
CA SER A 246 2.72 -27.06 14.68
C SER A 246 1.22 -27.02 14.99
N SER A 247 0.66 -25.84 15.28
CA SER A 247 -0.75 -25.64 15.61
C SER A 247 -1.67 -25.78 14.39
N GLY A 248 -1.16 -25.49 13.19
CA GLY A 248 -1.89 -25.69 11.93
C GLY A 248 -2.01 -27.13 11.47
N SER A 249 -1.28 -28.07 12.10
CA SER A 249 -1.27 -29.49 11.75
C SER A 249 -2.55 -30.23 12.19
N SER A 250 -3.70 -29.82 11.64
CA SER A 250 -4.95 -30.57 11.74
C SER A 250 -4.81 -31.88 10.96
N ALA A 251 -4.47 -32.97 11.65
CA ALA A 251 -4.72 -34.41 11.46
C ALA A 251 -4.76 -35.08 10.05
N ALA A 252 -4.67 -34.35 8.95
CA ALA A 252 -4.91 -34.82 7.58
C ALA A 252 -3.82 -34.40 6.57
N ALA A 253 -2.79 -33.64 6.97
CA ALA A 253 -1.69 -33.29 6.09
C ALA A 253 -0.33 -33.44 6.79
N GLY A 254 0.29 -34.60 6.64
CA GLY A 254 1.70 -34.82 6.96
C GLY A 254 2.62 -34.18 5.92
N THR A 255 2.53 -32.87 5.71
CA THR A 255 3.23 -32.17 4.61
C THR A 255 4.40 -31.29 5.05
N THR A 256 4.50 -30.89 6.33
CA THR A 256 5.71 -30.22 6.84
C THR A 256 6.46 -31.12 7.78
N ASN A 257 7.59 -31.64 7.30
CA ASN A 257 8.58 -32.25 8.18
C ASN A 257 9.43 -31.13 8.78
N LEU A 258 9.96 -31.32 9.99
CA LEU A 258 11.00 -30.45 10.57
C LEU A 258 12.17 -30.22 9.60
N GLY A 259 12.41 -31.18 8.68
CA GLY A 259 13.35 -31.04 7.57
C GLY A 259 13.12 -29.81 6.67
N ASP A 260 11.87 -29.41 6.45
CA ASP A 260 11.53 -28.28 5.56
C ASP A 260 11.87 -26.92 6.21
N ILE A 261 11.86 -26.87 7.54
CA ILE A 261 12.14 -25.66 8.34
C ILE A 261 13.59 -25.67 8.86
N ARG A 262 14.32 -26.79 8.72
CA ARG A 262 15.69 -26.96 9.24
C ARG A 262 16.64 -25.89 8.71
N SER A 263 16.60 -25.59 7.40
CA SER A 263 17.46 -24.56 6.81
C SER A 263 17.16 -23.17 7.37
N PHE A 264 15.88 -22.86 7.57
CA PHE A 264 15.43 -21.62 8.20
C PHE A 264 15.96 -21.52 9.64
N LEU A 265 15.75 -22.53 10.47
CA LEU A 265 16.22 -22.53 11.86
C LEU A 265 17.74 -22.44 11.94
N MET A 266 18.46 -23.19 11.11
CA MET A 266 19.93 -23.12 11.07
C MET A 266 20.41 -21.73 10.65
N SER A 267 19.77 -21.11 9.66
CA SER A 267 20.12 -19.75 9.22
C SER A 267 19.88 -18.71 10.32
N VAL A 268 18.73 -18.76 10.98
CA VAL A 268 18.40 -17.78 12.03
C VAL A 268 19.29 -17.96 13.25
N LEU A 269 19.49 -19.20 13.72
CA LEU A 269 20.36 -19.50 14.86
C LEU A 269 21.82 -19.14 14.58
N SER A 270 22.31 -19.37 13.34
CA SER A 270 23.67 -18.97 12.96
C SER A 270 23.82 -17.45 12.96
N ALA A 271 22.84 -16.72 12.40
CA ALA A 271 22.86 -15.26 12.38
C ALA A 271 22.78 -14.67 13.80
N GLU A 272 21.90 -15.19 14.66
CA GLU A 272 21.82 -14.79 16.07
C GLU A 272 23.12 -15.12 16.83
N GLY A 273 23.74 -16.26 16.54
CA GLY A 273 25.03 -16.65 17.10
C GLY A 273 26.18 -15.71 16.70
N GLU A 274 26.25 -15.32 15.42
CA GLU A 274 27.23 -14.36 14.92
C GLU A 274 27.03 -12.96 15.55
N MET A 275 25.78 -12.49 15.64
CA MET A 275 25.45 -11.23 16.31
C MET A 275 25.87 -11.27 17.78
N THR A 276 25.55 -12.35 18.48
CA THR A 276 25.93 -12.54 19.89
C THR A 276 27.45 -12.52 20.06
N GLU A 277 28.21 -13.14 19.16
CA GLU A 277 29.67 -13.15 19.23
C GLU A 277 30.27 -11.77 18.95
N GLN A 278 29.73 -11.04 17.98
CA GLN A 278 30.14 -9.65 17.69
C GLN A 278 29.86 -8.73 18.89
N GLU A 279 28.70 -8.87 19.53
CA GLU A 279 28.33 -8.12 20.73
C GLU A 279 29.24 -8.48 21.91
N LYS A 280 29.51 -9.77 22.16
CA LYS A 280 30.47 -10.21 23.20
C LYS A 280 31.86 -9.66 22.96
N ALA A 281 32.34 -9.66 21.72
CA ALA A 281 33.63 -9.09 21.36
C ALA A 281 33.68 -7.57 21.61
N ARG A 282 32.62 -6.84 21.27
CA ARG A 282 32.48 -5.41 21.59
C ARG A 282 32.48 -5.16 23.09
N VAL A 283 31.71 -5.93 23.85
CA VAL A 283 31.67 -5.84 25.32
C VAL A 283 33.05 -6.08 25.91
N SER A 284 33.77 -7.12 25.48
CA SER A 284 35.13 -7.42 25.95
C SER A 284 36.11 -6.28 25.64
N LYS A 285 36.04 -5.71 24.43
CA LYS A 285 36.84 -4.54 24.05
C LYS A 285 36.55 -3.33 24.96
N TYR A 286 35.28 -2.97 25.12
CA TYR A 286 34.88 -1.84 25.98
C TYR A 286 35.23 -2.06 27.46
N GLN A 287 35.12 -3.30 27.97
CA GLN A 287 35.54 -3.63 29.33
C GLN A 287 37.05 -3.46 29.52
N SER A 288 37.85 -3.89 28.55
CA SER A 288 39.32 -3.72 28.57
C SER A 288 39.71 -2.24 28.51
N GLU A 289 39.11 -1.45 27.61
CA GLU A 289 39.34 -0.01 27.50
C GLU A 289 38.92 0.73 28.77
N THR A 290 37.76 0.39 29.33
CA THR A 290 37.28 0.96 30.61
C THR A 290 38.24 0.65 31.76
N LYS A 291 38.79 -0.57 31.82
CA LYS A 291 39.78 -0.93 32.84
C LYS A 291 41.06 -0.09 32.70
N LYS A 292 41.58 0.07 31.47
CA LYS A 292 42.75 0.93 31.20
C LYS A 292 42.49 2.38 31.58
N PHE A 293 41.32 2.93 31.26
CA PHE A 293 40.96 4.29 31.66
C PHE A 293 40.87 4.44 33.18
N ARG A 294 40.31 3.46 33.90
CA ARG A 294 40.27 3.48 35.36
C ARG A 294 41.67 3.43 35.98
N GLU A 295 42.57 2.62 35.42
CA GLU A 295 43.98 2.57 35.84
C GLU A 295 44.66 3.92 35.60
N GLN A 296 44.49 4.52 34.41
CA GLN A 296 45.02 5.85 34.10
C GLN A 296 44.48 6.94 35.04
N ILE A 297 43.19 6.93 35.36
CA ILE A 297 42.60 7.89 36.31
C ILE A 297 43.21 7.72 37.70
N ASN A 298 43.34 6.48 38.17
CA ASN A 298 43.92 6.19 39.48
C ASN A 298 45.41 6.59 39.55
N ASP A 299 46.16 6.38 38.48
CA ASP A 299 47.55 6.80 38.37
C ASP A 299 47.67 8.33 38.39
N ILE A 300 46.85 9.05 37.62
CA ILE A 300 46.84 10.53 37.62
C ILE A 300 46.45 11.08 39.01
N GLN A 301 45.52 10.43 39.73
CA GLN A 301 45.09 10.88 41.05
C GLN A 301 46.11 10.65 42.16
N LYS A 302 46.89 9.56 42.11
CA LYS A 302 47.78 9.14 43.20
C LYS A 302 49.26 9.39 42.94
N SER A 303 49.68 9.48 41.68
CA SER A 303 51.08 9.68 41.33
C SER A 303 51.46 11.16 41.32
N THR A 304 52.70 11.46 41.74
CA THR A 304 53.27 12.79 41.54
C THR A 304 53.78 12.89 40.10
N ILE A 305 53.16 13.75 39.29
CA ILE A 305 53.57 13.98 37.90
C ILE A 305 54.62 15.09 37.88
N ILE A 306 55.81 14.79 37.34
CA ILE A 306 56.89 15.75 37.15
C ILE A 306 56.89 16.22 35.70
N PHE A 307 56.66 17.51 35.46
CA PHE A 307 56.71 18.11 34.13
C PHE A 307 58.17 18.39 33.74
N GLN A 308 58.75 17.50 32.93
CA GLN A 308 60.11 17.68 32.37
C GLN A 308 60.10 18.21 30.92
N GLY A 309 58.92 18.47 30.36
CA GLY A 309 58.76 18.94 28.99
C GLY A 309 59.42 20.31 28.80
N SER A 310 60.44 20.37 27.95
CA SER A 310 61.17 21.60 27.63
C SER A 310 60.71 22.26 26.33
N ARG A 311 59.73 21.68 25.63
CA ARG A 311 59.21 22.14 24.33
C ARG A 311 57.69 22.21 24.30
N CYS A 312 57.17 23.20 23.57
CA CYS A 312 55.75 23.44 23.41
C CYS A 312 55.13 22.48 22.40
N SER A 313 54.07 21.76 22.76
CA SER A 313 53.42 20.78 21.87
C SER A 313 52.63 21.39 20.70
N ALA A 314 52.57 22.71 20.56
CA ALA A 314 51.94 23.41 19.43
C ALA A 314 52.94 24.02 18.43
N CYS A 315 54.11 24.46 18.89
CA CYS A 315 55.10 25.15 18.03
C CYS A 315 56.50 24.54 18.08
N ASP A 316 56.69 23.45 18.84
CA ASP A 316 57.95 22.71 19.07
C ASP A 316 59.15 23.52 19.59
N ASN A 317 58.97 24.80 19.85
CA ASN A 317 59.99 25.68 20.41
C ASN A 317 60.17 25.46 21.91
N GLN A 318 61.32 25.89 22.44
CA GLN A 318 61.63 25.81 23.86
C GLN A 318 60.58 26.54 24.70
N LEU A 319 60.08 25.87 25.74
CA LEU A 319 59.10 26.43 26.67
C LEU A 319 59.75 27.55 27.49
N TYR A 320 59.04 28.67 27.57
CA TYR A 320 59.35 29.79 28.46
C TYR A 320 58.09 30.18 29.23
N LEU A 321 58.28 30.84 30.37
CA LEU A 321 57.17 31.30 31.21
C LEU A 321 56.50 32.53 30.59
N PRO A 322 55.16 32.61 30.58
CA PRO A 322 54.19 31.70 31.21
C PRO A 322 53.81 30.47 30.36
N SER A 323 53.75 29.30 30.99
CA SER A 323 53.40 28.01 30.37
C SER A 323 52.21 27.33 31.06
N ILE A 324 51.44 26.57 30.28
CA ILE A 324 50.30 25.76 30.74
C ILE A 324 50.66 24.29 30.58
N HIS A 325 50.45 23.50 31.63
CA HIS A 325 50.78 22.08 31.66
C HIS A 325 49.53 21.26 31.97
N PHE A 326 49.25 20.25 31.15
CA PHE A 326 48.16 19.31 31.36
C PHE A 326 48.66 18.02 32.00
N LEU A 327 47.83 17.36 32.81
CA LEU A 327 48.16 16.08 33.45
C LEU A 327 48.43 14.95 32.44
N CYS A 328 48.02 15.12 31.17
CA CYS A 328 48.43 14.26 30.05
C CYS A 328 49.88 14.52 29.55
N GLN A 329 50.67 15.31 30.29
CA GLN A 329 52.06 15.69 30.05
C GLN A 329 52.32 16.60 28.83
N HIS A 330 51.28 17.05 28.14
CA HIS A 330 51.40 18.09 27.11
C HIS A 330 51.57 19.46 27.75
N SER A 331 52.50 20.23 27.20
CA SER A 331 52.90 21.54 27.73
C SER A 331 52.87 22.56 26.61
N TYR A 332 52.33 23.74 26.88
CA TYR A 332 52.13 24.79 25.88
C TYR A 332 52.57 26.16 26.42
N HIS A 333 53.03 27.05 25.55
CA HIS A 333 53.10 28.48 25.91
C HIS A 333 51.67 29.00 26.11
N GLN A 334 51.46 29.91 27.06
CA GLN A 334 50.13 30.50 27.30
C GLN A 334 49.52 31.08 26.02
N HIS A 335 50.33 31.78 25.21
CA HIS A 335 49.87 32.38 23.95
C HIS A 335 49.56 31.33 22.86
N CYS A 336 50.35 30.27 22.77
CA CYS A 336 50.07 29.17 21.84
C CYS A 336 48.77 28.47 22.24
N PHE A 337 48.57 28.17 23.52
CA PHE A 337 47.34 27.54 23.99
C PHE A 337 46.10 28.38 23.64
N GLN A 338 46.09 29.68 23.98
CA GLN A 338 44.97 30.59 23.67
C GLN A 338 44.65 30.70 22.18
N SER A 339 45.63 30.47 21.30
CA SER A 339 45.44 30.52 19.85
C SER A 339 44.91 29.22 19.26
N PHE A 340 45.16 28.07 19.91
CA PHE A 340 44.85 26.73 19.39
C PHE A 340 43.73 26.00 20.16
N SER A 341 43.35 26.45 21.35
CA SER A 341 42.29 25.84 22.17
C SER A 341 40.97 26.61 22.08
N GLU A 342 39.88 25.89 21.83
CA GLU A 342 38.51 26.45 21.93
C GLU A 342 38.01 26.51 23.39
N ASN A 343 38.53 25.65 24.26
CA ASN A 343 38.18 25.55 25.69
C ASN A 343 39.42 25.63 26.59
N GLU A 344 39.34 26.37 27.69
CA GLU A 344 40.48 26.60 28.59
C GLU A 344 40.94 25.36 29.39
N ASN A 345 40.10 24.32 29.47
CA ASN A 345 40.34 23.14 30.30
C ASN A 345 40.70 21.87 29.49
N GLU A 346 40.81 21.97 28.17
CA GLU A 346 41.00 20.82 27.29
C GLU A 346 42.35 20.86 26.59
N CYS A 347 43.08 19.74 26.61
CA CYS A 347 44.34 19.63 25.90
C CYS A 347 44.08 19.49 24.37
N PRO A 348 44.56 20.42 23.52
CA PRO A 348 44.28 20.39 22.08
C PRO A 348 44.82 19.14 21.38
N ALA A 349 45.91 18.54 21.88
CA ALA A 349 46.47 17.32 21.31
C ALA A 349 45.65 16.06 21.63
N CYS A 350 44.97 16.02 22.78
CA CYS A 350 44.20 14.86 23.21
C CYS A 350 42.71 14.97 22.87
N LEU A 351 42.20 16.18 22.69
CA LEU A 351 40.80 16.47 22.42
C LEU A 351 40.22 15.68 21.23
N PRO A 352 40.90 15.55 20.07
CA PRO A 352 40.35 14.78 18.94
C PRO A 352 40.12 13.31 19.29
N GLY A 353 40.99 12.70 20.11
CA GLY A 353 40.83 11.31 20.54
C GLY A 353 39.68 11.12 21.54
N TYR A 354 39.50 12.07 22.46
CA TYR A 354 38.39 12.03 23.41
C TYR A 354 37.04 12.37 22.77
N LYS A 355 37.01 13.26 21.77
CA LYS A 355 35.78 13.58 21.01
C LYS A 355 35.18 12.34 20.36
N VAL A 356 36.00 11.49 19.71
CA VAL A 356 35.52 10.22 19.13
C VAL A 356 34.84 9.33 20.18
N ILE A 357 35.36 9.31 21.42
CA ILE A 357 34.77 8.52 22.51
C ILE A 357 33.47 9.17 23.01
N LEU A 358 33.43 10.49 23.15
CA LEU A 358 32.23 11.23 23.55
C LEU A 358 31.11 11.09 22.52
N ASP A 359 31.43 11.20 21.23
CA ASP A 359 30.46 11.02 20.13
C ASP A 359 29.90 9.59 20.11
N ILE A 360 30.71 8.58 20.45
CA ILE A 360 30.25 7.19 20.62
C ILE A 360 29.29 7.07 21.82
N ILE A 361 29.51 7.83 22.89
CA ILE A 361 28.62 7.83 24.06
C ILE A 361 27.31 8.56 23.77
N GLU A 362 27.34 9.67 23.02
CA GLU A 362 26.14 10.43 22.65
C GLU A 362 25.28 9.75 21.58
N SER A 363 25.87 8.87 20.77
CA SER A 363 25.16 8.12 19.72
C SER A 363 24.61 6.76 20.17
N GLN A 364 24.86 6.36 21.41
CA GLN A 364 24.24 5.21 22.09
C GLN A 364 23.01 5.65 22.87
#